data_AF-A0A089I856-F1
#
_entry.id   AF-A0A089I856-F1
#
_cell.length_a   1.000
_cell.length_b   1.000
_cell.length_c   1.000
_cell.angle_alpha   90.00
_cell.angle_beta   90.00
_cell.angle_gamma   90.00
#
_symmetry.space_group_name_H-M   'P 1'
#
loop_
_entity.id
_entity.type
_entity.pdbx_description
1 polymer ?
#
loop_
_entity_poly.entity_id
_entity_poly.type
_entity_poly.pdbx_seq_one_letter_code
_entity_poly.pdbx_strand_id
1 'polypeptide(L)'
;MEVSVLLKVLRVVGILFSAVTIILAITFFGNRDQVTMSWTIMGMCGSLIFNGGASYFKTKDKMAALSSIIGIILLIVSFTQFSF
;
A
#
# COMPACT_ATOMS: atom_id res chain seq x y z
N MET A 1 18.19 6.99 -19.53
CA MET A 1 17.39 7.95 -18.74
C MET A 1 16.03 7.34 -18.55
N GLU A 2 15.75 6.51 -17.53
CA GLU A 2 14.38 5.92 -17.41
C GLU A 2 14.07 5.27 -16.07
N VAL A 3 14.99 4.50 -15.47
CA VAL A 3 14.72 3.76 -14.22
C VAL A 3 14.46 4.70 -13.03
N SER A 4 15.20 5.80 -12.94
CA SER A 4 15.08 6.77 -11.84
C SER A 4 13.77 7.58 -11.86
N VAL A 5 13.18 7.80 -13.05
CA VAL A 5 11.88 8.48 -13.19
C VAL A 5 10.76 7.51 -12.87
N LEU A 6 10.81 6.29 -13.41
CA LEU A 6 9.84 5.22 -13.13
C LEU A 6 9.74 4.92 -11.62
N LEU A 7 10.87 4.88 -10.92
CA LEU A 7 10.95 4.72 -9.47
C LEU A 7 10.24 5.81 -8.68
N LYS A 8 10.41 7.07 -9.09
CA LYS A 8 9.73 8.21 -8.45
C LYS A 8 8.24 8.13 -8.69
N VAL A 9 7.83 7.80 -9.91
CA VAL A 9 6.42 7.62 -10.27
C VAL A 9 5.78 6.52 -9.43
N LEU A 10 6.40 5.35 -9.32
CA LEU A 10 5.87 4.22 -8.52
C LEU A 10 5.66 4.60 -7.05
N ARG A 11 6.62 5.33 -6.48
CA ARG A 11 6.56 5.78 -5.09
C ARG A 11 5.45 6.82 -4.88
N VAL A 12 5.33 7.78 -5.79
CA VAL A 12 4.28 8.81 -5.77
C VAL A 12 2.91 8.17 -5.96
N VAL A 13 2.77 7.21 -6.87
CA VAL A 13 1.53 6.45 -7.08
C VAL A 13 1.14 5.67 -5.84
N GLY A 14 2.08 5.01 -5.15
CA GLY A 14 1.79 4.30 -3.90
C GLY A 14 1.32 5.22 -2.76
N ILE A 15 1.92 6.41 -2.65
CA ILE A 15 1.50 7.43 -1.67
C ILE A 15 0.11 7.98 -2.02
N LEU A 16 -0.13 8.31 -3.29
CA LEU A 16 -1.43 8.78 -3.77
C LEU A 16 -2.52 7.72 -3.57
N PHE A 17 -2.22 6.46 -3.88
CA PHE A 17 -3.14 5.35 -3.66
C PHE A 17 -3.50 5.25 -2.17
N SER A 18 -2.52 5.22 -1.28
CA SER A 18 -2.78 5.18 0.17
C SER A 18 -3.62 6.38 0.65
N ALA A 19 -3.29 7.59 0.21
CA ALA A 19 -4.02 8.79 0.59
C ALA A 19 -5.48 8.75 0.10
N VAL A 20 -5.73 8.34 -1.15
CA VAL A 20 -7.08 8.21 -1.71
C VAL A 20 -7.89 7.16 -0.97
N THR A 21 -7.30 6.01 -0.66
CA THR A 21 -7.97 4.92 0.08
C THR A 21 -8.38 5.36 1.48
N ILE A 22 -7.52 6.11 2.18
CA ILE A 22 -7.82 6.66 3.52
C ILE A 22 -8.90 7.76 3.43
N ILE A 23 -8.82 8.66 2.46
CA ILE A 23 -9.81 9.73 2.28
C ILE A 23 -11.19 9.12 2.00
N LEU A 24 -11.27 8.13 1.10
CA LEU A 24 -12.51 7.41 0.80
C LEU A 24 -13.07 6.69 2.02
N ALA A 25 -12.20 6.05 2.84
CA ALA A 25 -12.60 5.41 4.08
C ALA A 25 -13.30 6.40 5.03
N ILE A 26 -12.69 7.56 5.25
CA ILE A 26 -13.20 8.57 6.18
C ILE A 26 -14.48 9.22 5.63
N THR A 27 -14.54 9.52 4.33
CA THR A 27 -15.70 10.19 3.73
C THR A 27 -16.93 9.30 3.57
N PHE A 28 -16.75 8.03 3.19
CA PHE A 28 -17.88 7.12 2.97
C PHE A 28 -18.25 6.30 4.21
N PHE A 29 -17.29 6.04 5.11
CA PHE A 29 -17.47 5.10 6.22
C PHE A 29 -17.09 5.68 7.59
N GLY A 30 -16.87 6.99 7.73
CA GLY A 30 -16.36 7.63 8.95
C GLY A 30 -17.17 7.42 10.23
N ASN A 31 -18.34 6.79 10.17
CA ASN A 31 -19.15 6.42 11.34
C ASN A 31 -19.10 4.91 11.68
N ARG A 32 -18.37 4.10 10.90
CA ARG A 32 -18.14 2.67 11.12
C ARG A 32 -16.65 2.46 11.38
N ASP A 33 -16.27 2.43 12.65
CA ASP A 33 -14.88 2.28 13.10
C ASP A 33 -14.18 1.08 12.45
N GLN A 34 -14.88 -0.05 12.34
CA GLN A 34 -14.33 -1.28 11.76
C GLN A 34 -14.03 -1.15 10.26
N VAL A 35 -14.93 -0.54 9.48
CA VAL A 35 -14.74 -0.36 8.03
C VAL A 35 -13.64 0.66 7.76
N THR A 36 -13.64 1.77 8.50
CA THR A 36 -12.58 2.78 8.40
C THR A 36 -11.21 2.16 8.72
N MET A 37 -11.12 1.31 9.73
CA MET A 37 -9.90 0.59 10.09
C MET A 37 -9.43 -0.36 8.97
N SER A 38 -10.31 -1.16 8.38
CA SER A 38 -9.97 -2.07 7.27
C SER A 38 -9.42 -1.34 6.05
N TRP A 39 -10.05 -0.23 5.66
CA TRP A 39 -9.60 0.58 4.54
C TRP A 39 -8.27 1.30 4.82
N THR A 40 -8.03 1.70 6.07
CA THR A 40 -6.75 2.30 6.49
C THR A 40 -5.62 1.25 6.45
N ILE A 41 -5.88 0.02 6.91
CA ILE A 41 -4.95 -1.11 6.80
C ILE A 41 -4.66 -1.42 5.32
N MET A 42 -5.67 -1.37 4.46
CA MET A 42 -5.52 -1.57 3.01
C MET A 42 -4.64 -0.48 2.37
N GLY A 43 -4.81 0.78 2.77
CA GLY A 43 -3.95 1.90 2.34
C GLY A 43 -2.50 1.75 2.79
N MET A 44 -2.27 1.33 4.04
CA MET A 44 -0.92 1.04 4.56
C MET A 44 -0.25 -0.12 3.82
N CYS A 45 -0.98 -1.22 3.58
CA CYS A 45 -0.48 -2.36 2.81
C CYS A 45 -0.14 -1.96 1.38
N GLY A 46 -1.00 -1.19 0.70
CA GLY A 46 -0.71 -0.65 -0.63
C GLY A 46 0.58 0.18 -0.66
N SER A 47 0.76 1.08 0.31
CA SER A 47 2.00 1.87 0.44
C SER A 47 3.22 0.97 0.63
N LEU A 48 3.15 -0.05 1.48
CA LEU A 48 4.24 -1.02 1.70
C LEU A 48 4.61 -1.79 0.42
N ILE A 49 3.62 -2.21 -0.38
CA ILE A 49 3.83 -2.93 -1.63
C ILE A 49 4.53 -2.02 -2.66
N PHE A 50 3.99 -0.83 -2.90
CA PHE A 50 4.55 0.09 -3.90
C PHE A 50 5.91 0.65 -3.47
N ASN A 51 6.12 0.94 -2.19
CA ASN A 51 7.37 1.51 -1.68
C ASN A 51 8.46 0.42 -1.51
N GLY A 52 8.08 -0.79 -1.11
CA GLY A 52 8.96 -1.96 -1.10
C GLY A 52 9.38 -2.40 -2.50
N GLY A 53 8.42 -2.48 -3.43
CA GLY A 53 8.66 -2.78 -4.84
C GLY A 53 9.55 -1.73 -5.51
N ALA A 54 9.29 -0.44 -5.30
CA ALA A 54 10.17 0.62 -5.77
C ALA A 54 11.58 0.49 -5.19
N SER A 55 11.72 0.25 -3.88
CA SER A 55 13.03 0.07 -3.27
C SER A 55 13.77 -1.14 -3.87
N TYR A 56 13.08 -2.27 -4.11
CA TYR A 56 13.68 -3.45 -4.74
C TYR A 56 14.20 -3.16 -6.15
N PHE A 57 13.44 -2.44 -6.98
CA PHE A 57 13.89 -2.07 -8.32
C PHE A 57 15.10 -1.13 -8.33
N LYS A 58 15.31 -0.35 -7.26
CA LYS A 58 16.43 0.59 -7.15
C LYS A 58 17.71 -0.08 -6.66
N THR A 59 17.63 -0.89 -5.60
CA THR A 59 18.80 -1.45 -4.91
C THR A 59 19.01 -2.94 -5.15
N LYS A 60 18.05 -3.64 -5.79
CA LYS A 60 17.98 -5.12 -5.86
C LYS A 60 18.08 -5.80 -4.49
N ASP A 61 17.75 -5.06 -3.44
CA ASP A 61 17.92 -5.51 -2.07
C ASP A 61 16.83 -6.51 -1.70
N LYS A 62 17.23 -7.71 -1.28
CA LYS A 62 16.31 -8.81 -0.95
C LYS A 62 15.38 -8.42 0.21
N MET A 63 15.81 -7.53 1.09
CA MET A 63 14.96 -7.01 2.18
C MET A 63 13.81 -6.12 1.67
N ALA A 64 14.03 -5.37 0.58
CA ALA A 64 12.98 -4.55 -0.04
C ALA A 64 11.95 -5.41 -0.80
N ALA A 65 12.39 -6.51 -1.43
CA ALA A 65 11.48 -7.51 -1.99
C ALA A 65 10.63 -8.16 -0.88
N LEU A 66 11.25 -8.51 0.25
CA LEU A 66 10.56 -9.04 1.42
C LEU A 66 9.49 -8.07 1.94
N SER A 67 9.77 -6.77 2.06
CA SER A 67 8.76 -5.81 2.52
C SER A 67 7.57 -5.71 1.57
N SER A 68 7.82 -5.81 0.26
CA SER A 68 6.75 -5.84 -0.75
C SER A 68 5.91 -7.10 -0.64
N ILE A 69 6.54 -8.27 -0.48
CA ILE A 69 5.87 -9.57 -0.33
C ILE A 69 5.05 -9.60 0.96
N ILE A 70 5.61 -9.12 2.07
CA ILE A 70 4.90 -9.00 3.35
C ILE A 70 3.68 -8.08 3.21
N GLY A 71 3.82 -6.96 2.49
CA GLY A 71 2.70 -6.08 2.17
C GLY A 71 1.57 -6.80 1.42
N ILE A 72 1.89 -7.67 0.45
CA ILE A 72 0.90 -8.48 -0.29
C ILE A 72 0.23 -9.50 0.64
N ILE A 73 1.01 -10.20 1.48
CA ILE A 73 0.47 -11.19 2.41
C ILE A 73 -0.48 -10.52 3.41
N LEU A 74 -0.08 -9.40 4.00
CA LEU A 74 -0.94 -8.63 4.91
C LEU A 74 -2.20 -8.10 4.22
N LEU A 75 -2.11 -7.71 2.95
CA LEU A 75 -3.28 -7.32 2.16
C LEU A 75 -4.25 -8.50 2.02
N ILE A 76 -3.77 -9.69 1.65
CA ILE A 76 -4.59 -10.90 1.50
C ILE A 76 -5.23 -11.30 2.84
N VAL A 77 -4.47 -11.28 3.94
CA VAL A 77 -4.99 -11.57 5.28
C VAL A 77 -6.04 -10.55 5.69
N SER A 78 -5.83 -9.27 5.37
CA SER A 78 -6.83 -8.23 5.61
C SER A 78 -8.10 -8.48 4.81
N PHE A 79 -7.98 -8.95 3.56
CA PHE A 79 -9.14 -9.34 2.75
C PHE A 79 -9.91 -10.55 3.30
N THR A 80 -9.24 -11.49 3.97
CA THR A 80 -9.90 -12.67 4.54
C THR A 80 -10.49 -12.42 5.92
N GLN A 81 -9.89 -11.53 6.73
CA GLN A 81 -10.40 -11.19 8.06
C GLN A 81 -11.46 -10.09 8.05
N PHE A 82 -11.33 -9.11 7.15
CA PHE A 82 -12.30 -8.02 7.06
C PHE A 82 -13.24 -8.29 5.88
N SER A 83 -14.47 -8.69 6.17
CA SER A 83 -15.57 -8.53 5.20
C SER A 83 -15.88 -7.05 5.09
N PHE A 84 -15.53 -6.45 3.95
CA PHE A 84 -15.80 -5.06 3.61
C PHE A 84 -17.30 -4.79 3.46
#